data_AF-A0AAE6Y4Y5-F1
#
_entry.id   AF-A0AAE6Y4Y5-F1
#
_cell.length_a   1.000
_cell.length_b   1.000
_cell.length_c   1.000
_cell.angle_alpha   90.00
_cell.angle_beta   90.00
_cell.angle_gamma   90.00
#
_symmetry.space_group_name_H-M   'P 1'
#
loop_
_entity.id
_entity.type
_entity.pdbx_description
1 polymer ?
#
loop_
_entity_poly.entity_id
_entity_poly.type
_entity_poly.pdbx_seq_one_letter_code
_entity_poly.pdbx_strand_id
1 'polypeptide(L)'
;MACNTRTNVGGSSLKRADVLRDLAQPWHVSVQSTAELAGSVAKAAAADEKAKQEKNQAPLRRKPELRPLPVKPLGLSLQLTPWDVLHTLGRANVLARQGAGRGLAEHWASLKYCQALTGNDGHYMALSSEGRNPRRHYAATQSGELSIGFALALAHRVLSAQYPDHSVSVIDAEIAMRAGWELTGKEAGRSSAPRRPNFFLEVWKPGEPSRVIPVTCKGTHGNVSQAHKQLATASADVEGIHIGPYNETPSLVFGTTLPKKSENITVYLLQAPGDGTLQLPTTVTLDPPIEDRAIVPGIHVPTEPDEKPVVLPGYHLQPEEHGWFGRVLAQADAAGLMAFTGGGEPTARYLTKRQGKRHFETFTHAGTGIVQDVTHTIHGKNFVGTDHVFRLNGIRVEAFSGLAEDLFEHLREGRVEQYRQEAHTLRDSWDADPWDAKWRGPVSLHPDGTVMALRRLRLR
;
A
#
# COMPACT_ATOMS: atom_id res chain seq x y z
N MET A 1 34.73 -4.61 -54.92
CA MET A 1 35.07 -4.66 -53.48
C MET A 1 35.28 -3.25 -52.97
N ALA A 2 34.36 -2.75 -52.15
CA ALA A 2 34.60 -1.73 -51.13
C ALA A 2 33.31 -1.64 -50.31
N CYS A 3 33.32 -2.31 -49.17
CA CYS A 3 32.29 -2.24 -48.15
C CYS A 3 32.33 -0.83 -47.54
N ASN A 4 31.20 -0.12 -47.48
CA ASN A 4 31.11 1.11 -46.69
C ASN A 4 29.87 1.05 -45.80
N THR A 5 30.15 0.61 -44.58
CA THR A 5 29.43 0.84 -43.33
C THR A 5 28.75 2.21 -43.28
N ARG A 6 27.43 2.23 -43.33
CA ARG A 6 26.64 3.35 -42.78
C ARG A 6 26.42 3.10 -41.30
N THR A 7 27.19 3.87 -40.54
CA THR A 7 27.10 4.09 -39.11
C THR A 7 25.67 4.49 -38.72
N ASN A 8 25.12 3.73 -37.79
CA ASN A 8 23.87 4.00 -37.11
C ASN A 8 24.12 5.14 -36.11
N VAL A 9 23.87 6.39 -36.52
CA VAL A 9 23.98 7.57 -35.67
C VAL A 9 22.58 8.13 -35.43
N GLY A 10 22.19 8.21 -34.16
CA GLY A 10 21.20 9.18 -33.70
C GLY A 10 19.77 8.68 -33.51
N GLY A 11 19.54 7.85 -32.49
CA GLY A 11 18.21 7.53 -31.97
C GLY A 11 17.87 8.27 -30.66
N SER A 12 18.35 9.50 -30.44
CA SER A 12 18.22 10.22 -29.15
C SER A 12 17.21 11.38 -29.16
N SER A 13 16.28 11.45 -30.12
CA SER A 13 15.38 12.60 -30.27
C SER A 13 13.87 12.30 -30.40
N LEU A 14 13.43 11.07 -30.09
CA LEU A 14 12.01 10.81 -29.77
C LEU A 14 11.73 11.31 -28.34
N LYS A 15 11.71 12.65 -28.31
CA LYS A 15 11.07 13.66 -27.47
C LYS A 15 11.00 13.42 -25.96
N ARG A 16 11.79 14.25 -25.26
CA ARG A 16 11.65 14.61 -23.84
C ARG A 16 10.22 15.05 -23.43
N ALA A 17 9.30 15.28 -24.38
CA ALA A 17 7.89 15.58 -24.14
C ALA A 17 7.00 14.35 -23.86
N ASP A 18 7.52 13.12 -24.03
CA ASP A 18 6.70 11.90 -24.01
C ASP A 18 6.58 11.26 -22.61
N VAL A 19 7.47 11.58 -21.66
CA VAL A 19 7.48 10.94 -20.32
C VAL A 19 6.19 11.16 -19.53
N LEU A 20 5.58 12.35 -19.62
CA LEU A 20 4.31 12.61 -18.93
C LEU A 20 3.14 11.83 -19.55
N ARG A 21 3.18 11.59 -20.87
CA ARG A 21 2.18 10.77 -21.56
C ARG A 21 2.37 9.29 -21.21
N ASP A 22 3.61 8.82 -21.15
CA ASP A 22 3.92 7.44 -20.74
C ASP A 22 3.40 7.13 -19.34
N LEU A 23 3.46 8.10 -18.42
CA LEU A 23 2.92 7.97 -17.07
C LEU A 23 1.40 7.84 -17.01
N ALA A 24 0.68 8.46 -17.96
CA ALA A 24 -0.78 8.37 -18.09
C ALA A 24 -1.24 7.20 -18.96
N GLN A 25 -0.32 6.54 -19.66
CA GLN A 25 -0.68 5.47 -20.60
C GLN A 25 -1.07 4.21 -19.83
N PRO A 26 -2.28 3.65 -20.03
CA PRO A 26 -2.68 2.41 -19.41
C PRO A 26 -1.96 1.20 -20.04
N TRP A 27 -1.53 0.27 -19.19
CA TRP A 27 -0.90 -0.98 -19.59
C TRP A 27 -1.47 -2.16 -18.83
N HIS A 28 -1.48 -3.34 -19.44
CA HIS A 28 -1.90 -4.55 -18.76
C HIS A 28 -0.87 -5.00 -17.72
N VAL A 29 -1.34 -5.46 -16.57
CA VAL A 29 -0.51 -6.12 -15.55
C VAL A 29 -0.81 -7.61 -15.57
N SER A 30 0.23 -8.43 -15.67
CA SER A 30 0.09 -9.89 -15.61
C SER A 30 -0.26 -10.31 -14.19
N VAL A 31 -1.34 -11.06 -14.01
CA VAL A 31 -1.80 -11.53 -12.69
C VAL A 31 -1.89 -13.05 -12.71
N GLN A 32 -1.30 -13.69 -11.69
CA GLN A 32 -1.37 -15.13 -11.50
C GLN A 32 -2.00 -15.48 -10.15
N SER A 33 -3.14 -16.16 -10.19
CA SER A 33 -3.79 -16.73 -9.02
C SER A 33 -4.40 -18.07 -9.42
N THR A 34 -3.62 -19.15 -9.28
CA THR A 34 -3.99 -20.48 -9.78
C THR A 34 -3.67 -21.57 -8.75
N ALA A 35 -4.29 -22.75 -8.89
CA ALA A 35 -4.06 -23.87 -7.99
C ALA A 35 -2.61 -24.36 -8.04
N GLU A 36 -1.97 -24.26 -9.22
CA GLU A 36 -0.56 -24.57 -9.43
C GLU A 36 0.36 -23.61 -8.65
N LEU A 37 0.00 -22.31 -8.60
CA LEU A 37 0.69 -21.34 -7.76
C LEU A 37 0.57 -21.72 -6.27
N ALA A 38 -0.64 -22.01 -5.80
CA ALA A 38 -0.87 -22.42 -4.41
C ALA A 38 -0.04 -23.68 -4.05
N GLY A 39 -0.04 -24.69 -4.91
CA GLY A 39 0.77 -25.90 -4.74
C GLY A 39 2.28 -25.62 -4.75
N SER A 40 2.74 -24.68 -5.59
CA SER A 40 4.15 -24.28 -5.64
C SER A 40 4.60 -23.52 -4.39
N VAL A 41 3.73 -22.68 -3.83
CA VAL A 41 3.96 -21.98 -2.56
C VAL A 41 3.99 -22.96 -1.40
N ALA A 42 3.09 -23.94 -1.37
CA ALA A 42 3.09 -25.00 -0.35
C ALA A 42 4.41 -25.81 -0.38
N LYS A 43 4.89 -26.17 -1.57
CA LYS A 43 6.20 -26.84 -1.74
C LYS A 43 7.36 -25.96 -1.24
N ALA A 44 7.33 -24.65 -1.52
CA ALA A 44 8.34 -23.72 -1.04
C ALA A 44 8.32 -23.58 0.49
N ALA A 45 7.12 -23.58 1.11
CA ALA A 45 6.95 -23.55 2.56
C ALA A 45 7.50 -24.81 3.23
N ALA A 46 7.19 -25.99 2.69
CA ALA A 46 7.69 -27.27 3.20
C ALA A 46 9.23 -27.38 3.09
N ALA A 47 9.80 -26.88 1.99
CA ALA A 47 11.26 -26.83 1.83
C ALA A 47 11.94 -25.89 2.83
N ASP A 48 11.34 -24.73 3.12
CA ASP A 48 11.83 -23.81 4.16
C ASP A 48 11.74 -24.42 5.56
N GLU A 49 10.64 -25.12 5.85
CA GLU A 49 10.47 -25.84 7.11
C GLU A 49 11.52 -26.93 7.30
N LYS A 50 11.76 -27.77 6.29
CA LYS A 50 12.82 -28.77 6.32
C LYS A 50 14.19 -28.13 6.57
N ALA A 51 14.50 -27.04 5.87
CA ALA A 51 15.76 -26.32 6.04
C ALA A 51 15.92 -25.67 7.43
N LYS A 52 14.83 -25.30 8.09
CA LYS A 52 14.82 -24.80 9.48
C LYS A 52 15.02 -25.93 10.48
N GLN A 53 14.35 -27.07 10.28
CA GLN A 53 14.53 -28.28 11.10
C GLN A 53 15.98 -28.76 11.05
N GLU A 54 16.60 -28.81 9.87
CA GLU A 54 18.03 -29.13 9.69
C GLU A 54 18.97 -28.16 10.45
N LYS A 55 18.51 -26.93 10.71
CA LYS A 55 19.24 -25.89 11.47
C LYS A 55 18.82 -25.82 12.94
N ASN A 56 18.03 -26.76 13.44
CA ASN A 56 17.43 -26.74 14.79
C ASN A 56 16.68 -25.43 15.11
N GLN A 57 16.01 -24.87 14.10
CA GLN A 57 15.18 -23.67 14.23
C GLN A 57 13.70 -24.06 14.24
N ALA A 58 12.91 -23.37 15.06
CA ALA A 58 11.46 -23.55 15.07
C ALA A 58 10.85 -23.27 13.67
N PRO A 59 9.87 -24.08 13.23
CA PRO A 59 9.16 -23.83 11.99
C PRO A 59 8.40 -22.50 12.07
N LEU A 60 8.16 -21.88 10.90
CA LEU A 60 7.31 -20.69 10.84
C LEU A 60 5.86 -21.14 10.74
N ARG A 61 5.04 -20.69 11.70
CA ARG A 61 3.58 -20.74 11.58
C ARG A 61 3.17 -19.91 10.35
N ARG A 62 2.32 -20.50 9.52
CA ARG A 62 1.85 -19.95 8.25
C ARG A 62 0.36 -20.07 8.16
N LYS A 63 -0.25 -19.12 7.45
CA LYS A 63 -1.69 -19.12 7.23
C LYS A 63 -2.10 -20.41 6.49
N PRO A 64 -3.03 -21.20 7.04
CA PRO A 64 -3.49 -22.41 6.38
C PRO A 64 -4.33 -22.08 5.13
N GLU A 65 -4.53 -23.09 4.28
CA GLU A 65 -5.50 -23.06 3.17
C GLU A 65 -5.33 -21.89 2.18
N LEU A 66 -4.08 -21.52 1.88
CA LEU A 66 -3.82 -20.61 0.78
C LEU A 66 -4.39 -21.20 -0.51
N ARG A 67 -5.35 -20.49 -1.07
CA ARG A 67 -6.06 -20.90 -2.28
C ARG A 67 -6.04 -19.78 -3.31
N PRO A 68 -6.25 -20.12 -4.59
CA PRO A 68 -6.43 -19.12 -5.61
C PRO A 68 -7.59 -18.20 -5.23
N LEU A 69 -7.41 -16.92 -5.51
CA LEU A 69 -8.53 -16.01 -5.58
C LEU A 69 -9.32 -16.41 -6.83
N PRO A 70 -10.64 -16.62 -6.76
CA PRO A 70 -11.43 -16.84 -7.96
C PRO A 70 -11.44 -15.54 -8.76
N VAL A 71 -10.42 -15.34 -9.59
CA VAL A 71 -10.29 -14.18 -10.49
C VAL A 71 -11.21 -14.34 -11.72
N LYS A 72 -11.88 -15.49 -11.86
CA LYS A 72 -12.70 -15.84 -13.03
C LYS A 72 -14.09 -15.20 -13.14
N PRO A 73 -14.78 -14.72 -12.08
CA PRO A 73 -15.95 -13.87 -12.29
C PRO A 73 -15.58 -12.48 -12.86
N LEU A 74 -14.28 -12.14 -12.92
CA LEU A 74 -13.84 -10.76 -13.02
C LEU A 74 -13.38 -10.28 -14.40
N GLY A 75 -13.12 -11.13 -15.39
CA GLY A 75 -12.76 -10.65 -16.74
C GLY A 75 -11.59 -9.64 -16.81
N LEU A 76 -10.75 -9.54 -15.77
CA LEU A 76 -9.83 -8.42 -15.57
C LEU A 76 -8.54 -8.64 -16.35
N SER A 77 -8.49 -8.09 -17.56
CA SER A 77 -7.24 -7.46 -17.98
C SER A 77 -7.06 -6.24 -17.07
N LEU A 78 -6.22 -6.33 -16.03
CA LEU A 78 -5.97 -5.19 -15.15
C LEU A 78 -5.15 -4.16 -15.92
N GLN A 79 -5.78 -3.06 -16.32
CA GLN A 79 -5.08 -1.90 -16.87
C GLN A 79 -4.77 -0.94 -15.72
N LEU A 80 -3.50 -0.62 -15.56
CA LEU A 80 -3.01 0.43 -14.67
C LEU A 80 -2.15 1.38 -15.48
N THR A 81 -2.18 2.66 -15.13
CA THR A 81 -1.14 3.57 -15.56
C THR A 81 0.05 3.47 -14.59
N PRO A 82 1.29 3.77 -15.04
CA PRO A 82 2.41 3.93 -14.11
C PRO A 82 2.08 4.93 -13.00
N TRP A 83 1.36 6.01 -13.32
CA TRP A 83 1.00 7.04 -12.35
C TRP A 83 0.07 6.53 -11.24
N ASP A 84 -0.89 5.66 -11.55
CA ASP A 84 -1.75 5.02 -10.55
C ASP A 84 -0.97 4.13 -9.57
N VAL A 85 0.02 3.39 -10.09
CA VAL A 85 0.91 2.57 -9.26
C VAL A 85 1.72 3.45 -8.29
N LEU A 86 2.19 4.61 -8.77
CA LEU A 86 2.95 5.55 -7.95
C LEU A 86 2.07 6.32 -6.96
N HIS A 87 0.82 6.62 -7.32
CA HIS A 87 -0.18 7.18 -6.41
C HIS A 87 -0.48 6.21 -5.28
N THR A 88 -0.79 4.95 -5.61
CA THR A 88 -1.02 3.87 -4.63
C THR A 88 0.18 3.70 -3.70
N LEU A 89 1.39 3.69 -4.25
CA LEU A 89 2.63 3.59 -3.47
C LEU A 89 2.84 4.81 -2.56
N GLY A 90 2.60 6.01 -3.08
CA GLY A 90 2.70 7.25 -2.33
C GLY A 90 1.78 7.21 -1.11
N ARG A 91 0.49 6.96 -1.34
CA ARG A 91 -0.54 6.85 -0.30
C ARG A 91 -0.21 5.80 0.77
N ALA A 92 0.36 4.67 0.37
CA ALA A 92 0.70 3.58 1.28
C ALA A 92 1.92 3.88 2.19
N ASN A 93 2.86 4.71 1.73
CA ASN A 93 4.13 4.95 2.45
C ASN A 93 4.17 6.26 3.26
N VAL A 94 3.15 7.12 3.17
CA VAL A 94 3.17 8.46 3.79
C VAL A 94 3.40 8.46 5.30
N LEU A 95 2.99 7.42 6.01
CA LEU A 95 3.21 7.29 7.46
C LEU A 95 4.47 6.50 7.83
N ALA A 96 5.19 5.93 6.85
CA ALA A 96 6.35 5.11 7.14
C ALA A 96 7.50 5.97 7.70
N ARG A 97 7.99 5.62 8.91
CA ARG A 97 9.31 5.97 9.50
C ARG A 97 9.70 7.46 9.60
N GLN A 98 8.79 8.29 10.11
CA GLN A 98 9.00 9.72 10.18
C GLN A 98 9.97 10.22 11.27
N GLY A 99 10.95 11.00 10.82
CA GLY A 99 11.76 11.95 11.58
C GLY A 99 11.94 13.22 10.72
N ALA A 100 12.28 14.37 11.31
CA ALA A 100 12.10 15.71 10.69
C ALA A 100 12.69 15.94 9.28
N GLY A 101 13.72 15.21 8.85
CA GLY A 101 14.27 15.29 7.47
C GLY A 101 13.79 14.20 6.51
N ARG A 102 13.10 13.17 7.03
CA ARG A 102 12.59 12.04 6.23
C ARG A 102 11.21 12.31 5.66
N GLY A 103 10.40 13.16 6.30
CA GLY A 103 9.04 13.48 5.85
C GLY A 103 8.94 13.93 4.40
N LEU A 104 9.77 14.87 3.98
CA LEU A 104 9.79 15.31 2.58
C LEU A 104 10.23 14.18 1.63
N ALA A 105 11.25 13.42 2.01
CA ALA A 105 11.80 12.35 1.18
C ALA A 105 10.87 11.13 1.08
N GLU A 106 10.10 10.84 2.12
CA GLU A 106 9.15 9.74 2.22
C GLU A 106 7.82 10.09 1.54
N HIS A 107 7.32 11.31 1.74
CA HIS A 107 6.11 11.81 1.06
C HIS A 107 6.23 11.71 -0.46
N TRP A 108 7.34 12.21 -1.01
CA TRP A 108 7.62 12.18 -2.45
C TRP A 108 8.43 10.95 -2.89
N ALA A 109 8.54 9.92 -2.04
CA ALA A 109 9.37 8.76 -2.33
C ALA A 109 8.95 8.04 -3.61
N SER A 110 7.66 8.00 -3.94
CA SER A 110 7.20 7.32 -5.16
C SER A 110 7.71 8.02 -6.44
N LEU A 111 8.00 9.32 -6.41
CA LEU A 111 8.43 10.08 -7.58
C LEU A 111 9.77 9.62 -8.16
N LYS A 112 10.63 8.98 -7.36
CA LYS A 112 11.89 8.38 -7.85
C LYS A 112 11.67 7.26 -8.87
N TYR A 113 10.43 6.75 -8.99
CA TYR A 113 10.03 5.73 -9.94
C TYR A 113 9.25 6.26 -11.15
N CYS A 114 9.14 7.59 -11.35
CA CYS A 114 8.46 8.18 -12.51
C CYS A 114 8.95 7.68 -13.88
N GLN A 115 10.15 7.08 -13.92
CA GLN A 115 10.72 6.53 -15.14
C GLN A 115 11.03 5.04 -15.03
N ALA A 116 10.62 4.37 -13.95
CA ALA A 116 10.94 2.97 -13.72
C ALA A 116 10.05 2.02 -14.53
N LEU A 117 8.84 2.47 -14.89
CA LEU A 117 7.80 1.68 -15.53
C LEU A 117 7.56 2.17 -16.96
N THR A 118 7.23 1.25 -17.86
CA THR A 118 6.84 1.53 -19.24
C THR A 118 6.01 0.36 -19.78
N GLY A 119 5.51 0.47 -21.02
CA GLY A 119 4.90 -0.64 -21.74
C GLY A 119 5.92 -1.47 -22.51
N ASN A 120 5.53 -2.68 -22.88
CA ASN A 120 6.25 -3.50 -23.85
C ASN A 120 5.40 -3.82 -25.08
N ASP A 121 6.02 -4.49 -26.06
CA ASP A 121 5.37 -4.85 -27.34
C ASP A 121 4.12 -5.74 -27.17
N GLY A 122 4.00 -6.43 -26.03
CA GLY A 122 2.82 -7.21 -25.68
C GLY A 122 1.69 -6.40 -25.05
N HIS A 123 1.82 -5.08 -24.96
CA HIS A 123 0.92 -4.17 -24.24
C HIS A 123 0.83 -4.44 -22.72
N TYR A 124 1.89 -5.02 -22.14
CA TYR A 124 2.01 -5.20 -20.69
C TYR A 124 2.96 -4.19 -20.06
N MET A 125 2.73 -3.89 -18.79
CA MET A 125 3.63 -3.10 -17.98
C MET A 125 4.93 -3.87 -17.73
N ALA A 126 6.05 -3.20 -17.96
CA ALA A 126 7.41 -3.72 -17.80
C ALA A 126 8.31 -2.67 -17.14
N LEU A 127 9.49 -3.10 -16.70
CA LEU A 127 10.53 -2.14 -16.32
C LEU A 127 11.09 -1.44 -17.56
N SER A 128 11.29 -0.13 -17.47
CA SER A 128 12.01 0.65 -18.49
C SER A 128 13.52 0.36 -18.46
N SER A 129 14.30 0.98 -19.36
CA SER A 129 15.78 0.94 -19.29
C SER A 129 16.32 1.46 -17.95
N GLU A 130 15.75 2.54 -17.42
CA GLU A 130 16.10 3.09 -16.11
C GLU A 130 15.67 2.13 -14.98
N GLY A 131 14.46 1.58 -15.09
CA GLY A 131 13.91 0.64 -14.12
C GLY A 131 14.73 -0.65 -13.99
N ARG A 132 15.34 -1.14 -15.07
CA ARG A 132 16.14 -2.38 -15.10
C ARG A 132 17.54 -2.25 -14.52
N ASN A 133 18.05 -1.02 -14.41
CA ASN A 133 19.42 -0.73 -13.97
C ASN A 133 19.49 -0.01 -12.61
N PRO A 134 18.78 -0.50 -11.56
CA PRO A 134 19.02 0.06 -10.23
C PRO A 134 20.47 -0.26 -9.84
N ARG A 135 21.19 0.72 -9.27
CA ARG A 135 22.48 0.43 -8.61
C ARG A 135 22.26 -0.75 -7.64
N ARG A 136 23.23 -1.66 -7.50
CA ARG A 136 23.04 -2.97 -6.83
C ARG A 136 22.37 -2.90 -5.45
N HIS A 137 22.63 -1.86 -4.67
CA HIS A 137 22.04 -1.63 -3.34
C HIS A 137 20.59 -1.10 -3.35
N TYR A 138 20.07 -0.72 -4.52
CA TYR A 138 18.74 -0.13 -4.70
C TYR A 138 17.70 -1.11 -5.25
N ALA A 139 18.14 -2.23 -5.83
CA ALA A 139 17.25 -3.24 -6.42
C ALA A 139 16.25 -3.82 -5.39
N ALA A 140 16.71 -4.11 -4.17
CA ALA A 140 15.84 -4.63 -3.11
C ALA A 140 14.76 -3.60 -2.71
N THR A 141 15.15 -2.34 -2.55
CA THR A 141 14.25 -1.23 -2.26
C THR A 141 13.24 -1.03 -3.39
N GLN A 142 13.70 -0.96 -4.64
CA GLN A 142 12.83 -0.83 -5.82
C GLN A 142 11.81 -1.96 -5.88
N SER A 143 12.25 -3.22 -5.77
CA SER A 143 11.30 -4.34 -5.81
C SER A 143 10.34 -4.32 -4.64
N GLY A 144 10.80 -3.99 -3.44
CA GLY A 144 9.95 -3.89 -2.25
C GLY A 144 8.87 -2.83 -2.41
N GLU A 145 9.26 -1.60 -2.75
CA GLU A 145 8.33 -0.47 -2.88
C GLU A 145 7.39 -0.61 -4.07
N LEU A 146 7.89 -0.92 -5.29
CA LEU A 146 7.00 -1.11 -6.43
C LEU A 146 6.03 -2.28 -6.23
N SER A 147 6.44 -3.35 -5.53
CA SER A 147 5.51 -4.43 -5.21
C SER A 147 4.36 -4.01 -4.31
N ILE A 148 4.55 -3.02 -3.43
CA ILE A 148 3.47 -2.45 -2.62
C ILE A 148 2.46 -1.75 -3.54
N GLY A 149 2.92 -0.88 -4.43
CA GLY A 149 2.05 -0.18 -5.39
C GLY A 149 1.23 -1.14 -6.25
N PHE A 150 1.86 -2.14 -6.87
CA PHE A 150 1.15 -3.13 -7.68
C PHE A 150 0.19 -4.00 -6.88
N ALA A 151 0.62 -4.51 -5.72
CA ALA A 151 -0.20 -5.39 -4.89
C ALA A 151 -1.45 -4.68 -4.38
N LEU A 152 -1.31 -3.46 -3.85
CA LEU A 152 -2.43 -2.71 -3.30
C LEU A 152 -3.38 -2.20 -4.39
N ALA A 153 -2.87 -1.80 -5.56
CA ALA A 153 -3.73 -1.43 -6.69
C ALA A 153 -4.57 -2.63 -7.17
N LEU A 154 -3.95 -3.82 -7.26
CA LEU A 154 -4.68 -5.05 -7.56
C LEU A 154 -5.66 -5.44 -6.44
N ALA A 155 -5.25 -5.34 -5.17
CA ALA A 155 -6.09 -5.67 -4.03
C ALA A 155 -7.35 -4.80 -3.99
N HIS A 156 -7.20 -3.48 -4.19
CA HIS A 156 -8.32 -2.56 -4.25
C HIS A 156 -9.31 -2.95 -5.36
N ARG A 157 -8.81 -3.26 -6.57
CA ARG A 157 -9.65 -3.67 -7.70
C ARG A 157 -10.39 -4.98 -7.43
N VAL A 158 -9.72 -5.97 -6.85
CA VAL A 158 -10.37 -7.25 -6.54
C VAL A 158 -11.41 -7.09 -5.43
N LEU A 159 -11.09 -6.35 -4.37
CA LEU A 159 -12.05 -6.13 -3.27
C LEU A 159 -13.24 -5.29 -3.73
N SER A 160 -13.02 -4.23 -4.52
CA SER A 160 -14.12 -3.43 -5.09
C SER A 160 -15.03 -4.29 -5.97
N ALA A 161 -14.49 -5.30 -6.65
CA ALA A 161 -15.31 -6.21 -7.42
C ALA A 161 -16.07 -7.25 -6.60
N GLN A 162 -15.47 -7.73 -5.50
CA GLN A 162 -16.12 -8.66 -4.57
C GLN A 162 -17.18 -7.97 -3.71
N TYR A 163 -16.98 -6.68 -3.44
CA TYR A 163 -17.81 -5.83 -2.60
C TYR A 163 -18.11 -4.51 -3.31
N PRO A 164 -18.94 -4.52 -4.38
CA PRO A 164 -19.19 -3.35 -5.23
C PRO A 164 -19.84 -2.17 -4.50
N ASP A 165 -20.56 -2.44 -3.43
CA ASP A 165 -21.22 -1.42 -2.62
C ASP A 165 -20.38 -0.97 -1.41
N HIS A 166 -19.11 -1.36 -1.35
CA HIS A 166 -18.22 -1.06 -0.21
C HIS A 166 -17.03 -0.20 -0.65
N SER A 167 -16.59 0.67 0.25
CA SER A 167 -15.31 1.37 0.16
C SER A 167 -14.19 0.47 0.65
N VAL A 168 -12.99 0.64 0.09
CA VAL A 168 -11.78 -0.09 0.48
C VAL A 168 -10.71 0.91 0.93
N SER A 169 -10.41 0.93 2.21
CA SER A 169 -9.33 1.75 2.78
C SER A 169 -8.03 0.95 2.92
N VAL A 170 -6.89 1.61 2.73
CA VAL A 170 -5.54 1.02 2.89
C VAL A 170 -4.89 1.61 4.13
N ILE A 171 -4.69 0.79 5.15
CA ILE A 171 -4.11 1.20 6.43
C ILE A 171 -2.74 0.55 6.64
N ASP A 172 -1.73 1.32 6.99
CA ASP A 172 -0.42 0.79 7.42
C ASP A 172 -0.59 -0.04 8.70
N ALA A 173 -0.29 -1.33 8.62
CA ALA A 173 -0.51 -2.24 9.73
C ALA A 173 0.40 -1.94 10.92
N GLU A 174 1.63 -1.49 10.68
CA GLU A 174 2.55 -1.15 11.76
C GLU A 174 2.04 0.08 12.53
N ILE A 175 1.53 1.09 11.83
CA ILE A 175 0.95 2.27 12.47
C ILE A 175 -0.32 1.93 13.24
N ALA A 176 -1.26 1.17 12.65
CA ALA A 176 -2.46 0.75 13.37
C ALA A 176 -2.11 -0.06 14.64
N MET A 177 -1.23 -1.05 14.51
CA MET A 177 -0.86 -1.92 15.63
C MET A 177 -0.11 -1.20 16.75
N ARG A 178 0.67 -0.14 16.45
CA ARG A 178 1.35 0.66 17.50
C ARG A 178 0.41 1.34 18.49
N ALA A 179 -0.89 1.46 18.17
CA ALA A 179 -1.87 1.98 19.11
C ALA A 179 -2.08 1.06 20.33
N GLY A 180 -1.85 -0.25 20.18
CA GLY A 180 -2.08 -1.23 21.24
C GLY A 180 -0.87 -2.05 21.65
N TRP A 181 0.09 -2.27 20.75
CA TRP A 181 1.23 -3.16 20.99
C TRP A 181 2.57 -2.44 20.87
N GLU A 182 3.54 -2.87 21.67
CA GLU A 182 4.93 -2.48 21.50
C GLU A 182 5.60 -3.36 20.43
N LEU A 183 5.87 -2.79 19.27
CA LEU A 183 6.39 -3.54 18.11
C LEU A 183 7.92 -3.57 18.02
N THR A 184 8.62 -2.75 18.82
CA THR A 184 10.09 -2.65 18.92
C THR A 184 10.51 -2.06 20.28
N GLY A 185 11.45 -2.67 21.02
CA GLY A 185 11.91 -2.15 22.31
C GLY A 185 13.01 -2.97 23.00
N LYS A 186 13.64 -2.43 24.05
CA LYS A 186 14.65 -3.11 24.91
C LYS A 186 14.04 -4.16 25.85
N GLU A 187 12.75 -4.06 26.16
CA GLU A 187 12.01 -5.01 27.00
C GLU A 187 11.55 -6.25 26.21
N ALA A 188 11.39 -6.12 24.89
CA ALA A 188 11.44 -7.26 23.99
C ALA A 188 12.89 -7.77 24.03
N GLY A 189 13.17 -8.73 24.90
CA GLY A 189 14.42 -9.49 24.88
C GLY A 189 14.76 -9.91 23.45
N ARG A 190 16.04 -10.20 23.17
CA ARG A 190 16.62 -10.45 21.82
C ARG A 190 15.83 -11.37 20.85
N SER A 191 14.73 -12.00 21.25
CA SER A 191 13.69 -12.53 20.35
C SER A 191 13.01 -11.40 19.56
N SER A 192 13.24 -11.39 18.24
CA SER A 192 12.57 -10.51 17.27
C SER A 192 11.07 -10.37 17.54
N ALA A 193 10.55 -9.14 17.52
CA ALA A 193 9.11 -8.87 17.59
C ALA A 193 8.32 -9.81 16.65
N PRO A 194 7.11 -10.28 17.06
CA PRO A 194 6.34 -11.19 16.24
C PRO A 194 6.09 -10.64 14.84
N ARG A 195 6.00 -11.56 13.87
CA ARG A 195 5.68 -11.24 12.48
C ARG A 195 4.33 -10.53 12.38
N ARG A 196 4.18 -9.69 11.36
CA ARG A 196 2.99 -8.87 11.13
C ARG A 196 2.81 -8.59 9.64
N PRO A 197 1.58 -8.31 9.19
CA PRO A 197 1.32 -7.89 7.82
C PRO A 197 1.96 -6.53 7.51
N ASN A 198 1.97 -6.16 6.22
CA ASN A 198 2.34 -4.81 5.80
C ASN A 198 1.17 -3.83 5.97
N PHE A 199 -0.03 -4.26 5.60
CA PHE A 199 -1.21 -3.40 5.56
C PHE A 199 -2.44 -4.15 6.09
N PHE A 200 -3.44 -3.38 6.52
CA PHE A 200 -4.83 -3.82 6.60
C PHE A 200 -5.60 -3.19 5.45
N LEU A 201 -6.44 -3.99 4.80
CA LEU A 201 -7.50 -3.48 3.93
C LEU A 201 -8.81 -3.53 4.70
N GLU A 202 -9.45 -2.38 4.89
CA GLU A 202 -10.76 -2.28 5.49
C GLU A 202 -11.80 -2.18 4.38
N VAL A 203 -12.71 -3.17 4.31
CA VAL A 203 -13.88 -3.15 3.44
C VAL A 203 -15.07 -2.71 4.28
N TRP A 204 -15.68 -1.59 3.93
CA TRP A 204 -16.72 -0.97 4.75
C TRP A 204 -17.76 -0.23 3.92
N LYS A 205 -19.00 -0.20 4.41
CA LYS A 205 -20.02 0.74 3.96
C LYS A 205 -20.89 1.20 5.15
N PRO A 206 -21.61 2.32 5.02
CA PRO A 206 -22.48 2.81 6.08
C PRO A 206 -23.48 1.76 6.57
N GLY A 207 -23.61 1.63 7.89
CA GLY A 207 -24.57 0.72 8.53
C GLY A 207 -24.13 -0.75 8.61
N GLU A 208 -22.99 -1.13 8.02
CA GLU A 208 -22.45 -2.49 8.14
C GLU A 208 -21.13 -2.54 8.94
N PRO A 209 -20.86 -3.66 9.64
CA PRO A 209 -19.56 -3.92 10.23
C PRO A 209 -18.43 -3.89 9.21
N SER A 210 -17.27 -3.37 9.60
CA SER A 210 -16.07 -3.42 8.76
C SER A 210 -15.51 -4.83 8.66
N ARG A 211 -15.06 -5.22 7.47
CA ARG A 211 -14.26 -6.43 7.26
C ARG A 211 -12.80 -6.05 7.07
N VAL A 212 -11.92 -6.66 7.87
CA VAL A 212 -10.48 -6.34 7.88
C VAL A 212 -9.68 -7.50 7.31
N ILE A 213 -8.88 -7.20 6.31
CA ILE A 213 -8.09 -8.17 5.57
C ILE A 213 -6.60 -7.79 5.69
N PRO A 214 -5.83 -8.49 6.55
CA PRO A 214 -4.37 -8.42 6.54
C PRO A 214 -3.76 -8.71 5.17
N VAL A 215 -2.82 -7.87 4.75
CA VAL A 215 -2.12 -7.98 3.48
C VAL A 215 -0.62 -7.91 3.66
N THR A 216 0.10 -8.79 2.96
CA THR A 216 1.56 -8.71 2.84
C THR A 216 1.99 -8.68 1.39
N CYS A 217 2.86 -7.73 1.06
CA CYS A 217 3.37 -7.47 -0.28
C CYS A 217 4.86 -7.80 -0.31
N LYS A 218 5.28 -8.68 -1.23
CA LYS A 218 6.70 -8.99 -1.45
C LYS A 218 7.06 -8.73 -2.91
N GLY A 219 8.26 -8.20 -3.12
CA GLY A 219 8.79 -7.96 -4.46
C GLY A 219 10.16 -8.58 -4.67
N THR A 220 10.45 -8.96 -5.91
CA THR A 220 11.76 -9.49 -6.29
C THR A 220 12.10 -9.16 -7.74
N HIS A 221 13.39 -8.94 -8.01
CA HIS A 221 13.94 -9.01 -9.36
C HIS A 221 14.36 -10.43 -9.77
N GLY A 222 14.16 -11.40 -8.88
CA GLY A 222 14.43 -12.81 -9.12
C GLY A 222 13.37 -13.47 -9.99
N ASN A 223 13.52 -14.78 -10.18
CA ASN A 223 12.58 -15.59 -10.95
C ASN A 223 11.34 -15.97 -10.14
N VAL A 224 10.41 -16.67 -10.80
CA VAL A 224 9.16 -17.18 -10.21
C VAL A 224 9.38 -18.06 -8.96
N SER A 225 10.45 -18.86 -8.91
CA SER A 225 10.78 -19.67 -7.72
C SER A 225 11.06 -18.79 -6.50
N GLN A 226 11.71 -17.64 -6.69
CA GLN A 226 11.92 -16.69 -5.61
C GLN A 226 10.59 -16.05 -5.16
N ALA A 227 9.67 -15.77 -6.08
CA ALA A 227 8.33 -15.28 -5.75
C ALA A 227 7.54 -16.31 -4.92
N HIS A 228 7.63 -17.60 -5.22
CA HIS A 228 7.00 -18.66 -4.42
C HIS A 228 7.50 -18.68 -2.96
N LYS A 229 8.83 -18.55 -2.76
CA LYS A 229 9.43 -18.45 -1.41
C LYS A 229 8.96 -17.20 -0.67
N GLN A 230 8.84 -16.09 -1.39
CA GLN A 230 8.33 -14.84 -0.83
C GLN A 230 6.86 -14.93 -0.42
N LEU A 231 6.01 -15.56 -1.22
CA LEU A 231 4.61 -15.84 -0.85
C LEU A 231 4.51 -16.76 0.37
N ALA A 232 5.33 -17.81 0.45
CA ALA A 232 5.42 -18.67 1.63
C ALA A 232 5.87 -17.90 2.88
N THR A 233 6.71 -16.87 2.70
CA THR A 233 7.10 -15.96 3.78
C THR A 233 5.98 -14.97 4.13
N ALA A 234 5.28 -14.43 3.15
CA ALA A 234 4.15 -13.52 3.34
C ALA A 234 2.99 -14.19 4.08
N SER A 235 2.77 -15.48 3.83
CA SER A 235 1.82 -16.31 4.58
C SER A 235 2.12 -16.37 6.08
N ALA A 236 3.38 -16.38 6.48
CA ALA A 236 3.77 -16.30 7.89
C ALA A 236 3.64 -14.88 8.47
N ASP A 237 3.67 -13.85 7.63
CA ASP A 237 3.50 -12.45 8.06
C ASP A 237 2.03 -12.13 8.38
N VAL A 238 1.11 -12.52 7.49
CA VAL A 238 -0.34 -12.34 7.72
C VAL A 238 -0.88 -13.23 8.84
N GLU A 239 -0.29 -14.40 9.04
CA GLU A 239 -0.63 -15.30 10.15
C GLU A 239 -0.19 -14.76 11.52
N GLY A 240 0.69 -13.76 11.52
CA GLY A 240 1.13 -13.06 12.71
C GLY A 240 0.02 -12.32 13.46
N ILE A 241 -1.13 -12.08 12.83
CA ILE A 241 -2.29 -11.43 13.45
C ILE A 241 -3.57 -12.22 13.28
N HIS A 242 -4.34 -12.35 14.36
CA HIS A 242 -5.68 -12.93 14.40
C HIS A 242 -6.66 -11.84 14.86
N ILE A 243 -7.81 -11.75 14.19
CA ILE A 243 -8.92 -10.82 14.42
C ILE A 243 -10.16 -11.67 14.66
N GLY A 244 -10.77 -11.53 15.85
CA GLY A 244 -11.89 -12.36 16.24
C GLY A 244 -11.43 -13.80 16.52
N PRO A 245 -12.22 -14.84 16.17
CA PRO A 245 -11.88 -16.22 16.47
C PRO A 245 -10.55 -16.69 15.84
N TYR A 246 -9.90 -17.63 16.53
CA TYR A 246 -8.65 -18.23 16.08
C TYR A 246 -8.78 -18.84 14.68
N ASN A 247 -7.82 -18.55 13.81
CA ASN A 247 -7.76 -18.97 12.41
C ASN A 247 -8.86 -18.45 11.48
N GLU A 248 -9.78 -17.59 11.93
CA GLU A 248 -10.88 -17.07 11.10
C GLU A 248 -10.56 -15.73 10.40
N THR A 249 -9.35 -15.20 10.55
CA THR A 249 -8.95 -13.95 9.87
C THR A 249 -8.66 -14.19 8.39
N PRO A 250 -9.36 -13.55 7.44
CA PRO A 250 -9.04 -13.66 6.02
C PRO A 250 -7.68 -13.00 5.75
N SER A 251 -7.03 -13.31 4.63
CA SER A 251 -5.82 -12.57 4.24
C SER A 251 -5.55 -12.65 2.75
N LEU A 252 -4.80 -11.66 2.25
CA LEU A 252 -4.24 -11.68 0.91
C LEU A 252 -2.72 -11.63 0.98
N VAL A 253 -2.07 -12.49 0.18
CA VAL A 253 -0.61 -12.50 0.06
C VAL A 253 -0.20 -12.25 -1.38
N PHE A 254 0.71 -11.30 -1.57
CA PHE A 254 1.17 -10.89 -2.88
C PHE A 254 2.67 -11.11 -3.04
N GLY A 255 3.05 -11.62 -4.22
CA GLY A 255 4.41 -11.64 -4.71
C GLY A 255 4.47 -10.88 -6.04
N THR A 256 5.46 -10.04 -6.26
CA THR A 256 5.64 -9.33 -7.54
C THR A 256 7.02 -9.60 -8.10
N THR A 257 7.10 -10.10 -9.33
CA THR A 257 8.36 -10.20 -10.07
C THR A 257 8.54 -8.98 -10.95
N LEU A 258 9.71 -8.35 -10.86
CA LEU A 258 10.14 -7.23 -11.69
C LEU A 258 11.35 -7.67 -12.53
N PRO A 259 11.13 -8.33 -13.69
CA PRO A 259 12.21 -8.89 -14.48
C PRO A 259 13.19 -7.81 -14.94
N LYS A 260 14.49 -8.10 -14.87
CA LYS A 260 15.53 -7.18 -15.38
C LYS A 260 15.63 -7.19 -16.92
N LYS A 261 15.00 -8.15 -17.58
CA LYS A 261 14.83 -8.20 -19.03
C LYS A 261 13.55 -7.47 -19.43
N SER A 262 13.33 -7.26 -20.72
CA SER A 262 12.11 -6.61 -21.25
C SER A 262 10.87 -7.49 -21.17
N GLU A 263 10.66 -8.14 -20.03
CA GLU A 263 9.55 -9.05 -19.75
C GLU A 263 8.51 -8.35 -18.87
N ASN A 264 7.30 -8.91 -18.87
CA ASN A 264 6.14 -8.34 -18.19
C ASN A 264 6.33 -8.41 -16.66
N ILE A 265 5.94 -7.34 -15.95
CA ILE A 265 5.76 -7.41 -14.51
C ILE A 265 4.59 -8.35 -14.22
N THR A 266 4.79 -9.28 -13.28
CA THR A 266 3.78 -10.26 -12.89
C THR A 266 3.52 -10.19 -11.40
N VAL A 267 2.23 -10.08 -11.04
CA VAL A 267 1.73 -10.09 -9.68
C VAL A 267 1.10 -11.46 -9.40
N TYR A 268 1.60 -12.13 -8.38
CA TYR A 268 1.12 -13.42 -7.90
C TYR A 268 0.27 -13.17 -6.66
N LEU A 269 -0.90 -13.77 -6.59
CA LEU A 269 -1.89 -13.52 -5.55
C LEU A 269 -2.49 -14.84 -5.05
N LEU A 270 -2.52 -15.01 -3.73
CA LEU A 270 -3.28 -16.06 -3.05
C LEU A 270 -4.07 -15.44 -1.89
N GLN A 271 -5.16 -16.10 -1.53
CA GLN A 271 -5.98 -15.73 -0.37
C GLN A 271 -6.03 -16.87 0.65
N ALA A 272 -6.25 -16.52 1.91
CA ALA A 272 -6.80 -17.44 2.90
C ALA A 272 -8.23 -17.00 3.24
N PRO A 273 -9.20 -17.94 3.34
CA PRO A 273 -10.56 -17.62 3.75
C PRO A 273 -10.61 -17.14 5.20
N GLY A 274 -11.73 -16.51 5.55
CA GLY A 274 -12.03 -16.02 6.88
C GLY A 274 -13.13 -14.98 6.84
N ASP A 275 -13.65 -14.60 8.00
CA ASP A 275 -14.67 -13.56 8.11
C ASP A 275 -14.03 -12.18 8.32
N GLY A 276 -13.15 -12.05 9.33
CA GLY A 276 -12.41 -10.82 9.61
C GLY A 276 -13.30 -9.64 9.98
N THR A 277 -14.55 -9.89 10.38
CA THR A 277 -15.51 -8.85 10.72
C THR A 277 -15.19 -8.23 12.07
N LEU A 278 -15.04 -6.91 12.09
CA LEU A 278 -15.00 -6.13 13.31
C LEU A 278 -16.43 -5.81 13.73
N GLN A 279 -16.96 -6.62 14.65
CA GLN A 279 -18.26 -6.35 15.28
C GLN A 279 -18.13 -5.10 16.16
N LEU A 280 -18.62 -3.97 15.65
CA LEU A 280 -18.63 -2.71 16.38
C LEU A 280 -19.91 -2.60 17.20
N PRO A 281 -19.83 -2.30 18.52
CA PRO A 281 -21.00 -1.87 19.27
C PRO A 281 -21.62 -0.63 18.62
N THR A 282 -22.95 -0.55 18.60
CA THR A 282 -23.71 0.57 18.00
C THR A 282 -23.40 1.95 18.63
N THR A 283 -22.75 1.97 19.78
CA THR A 283 -22.37 3.18 20.52
C THR A 283 -20.96 3.67 20.20
N VAL A 284 -20.18 2.98 19.36
CA VAL A 284 -18.80 3.37 19.06
C VAL A 284 -18.78 4.50 18.04
N THR A 285 -18.32 5.66 18.48
CA THR A 285 -17.99 6.79 17.61
C THR A 285 -16.52 6.72 17.16
N LEU A 286 -16.23 7.09 15.90
CA LEU A 286 -14.87 7.06 15.34
C LEU A 286 -14.11 8.37 15.51
N ASP A 287 -14.81 9.49 15.72
CA ASP A 287 -14.22 10.84 15.81
C ASP A 287 -13.33 11.11 17.05
N PRO A 288 -13.66 10.60 18.26
CA PRO A 288 -12.83 10.87 19.42
C PRO A 288 -11.40 10.33 19.26
N PRO A 289 -10.41 10.94 19.93
CA PRO A 289 -9.04 10.44 19.91
C PRO A 289 -8.93 8.96 20.31
N ILE A 290 -7.95 8.28 19.71
CA ILE A 290 -7.62 6.90 20.05
C ILE A 290 -7.04 6.83 21.47
N GLU A 291 -7.49 5.84 22.24
CA GLU A 291 -6.85 5.44 23.49
C GLU A 291 -5.57 4.64 23.20
N ASP A 292 -4.44 5.08 23.76
CA ASP A 292 -3.16 4.37 23.69
C ASP A 292 -3.17 3.19 24.67
N ARG A 293 -3.23 1.96 24.15
CA ARG A 293 -3.31 0.73 24.93
C ARG A 293 -1.96 0.00 25.00
N ALA A 294 -1.82 -0.86 26.01
CA ALA A 294 -0.65 -1.72 26.21
C ALA A 294 -1.08 -3.19 26.25
N ILE A 295 -1.62 -3.67 25.13
CA ILE A 295 -2.05 -5.05 24.94
C ILE A 295 -0.81 -5.94 24.88
N VAL A 296 -0.85 -7.07 25.60
CA VAL A 296 0.22 -8.06 25.60
C VAL A 296 0.15 -8.87 24.28
N PRO A 297 1.25 -8.97 23.49
CA PRO A 297 1.24 -9.81 22.30
C PRO A 297 1.05 -11.29 22.64
N GLY A 298 0.21 -11.97 21.88
CA GLY A 298 -0.02 -13.41 21.98
C GLY A 298 -1.26 -13.83 21.20
N ILE A 299 -1.20 -14.99 20.54
CA ILE A 299 -2.35 -15.62 19.90
C ILE A 299 -2.85 -16.75 20.78
N HIS A 300 -4.01 -16.50 21.37
CA HIS A 300 -4.80 -17.49 22.11
C HIS A 300 -5.32 -18.58 21.17
N VAL A 301 -4.86 -19.81 21.40
CA VAL A 301 -5.39 -21.00 20.75
C VAL A 301 -6.55 -21.53 21.61
N PRO A 302 -7.70 -21.88 21.02
CA PRO A 302 -8.77 -22.57 21.75
C PRO A 302 -8.23 -23.88 22.33
N THR A 303 -8.43 -24.09 23.63
CA THR A 303 -8.07 -25.32 24.35
C THR A 303 -9.32 -25.91 25.00
N GLU A 304 -9.30 -27.22 25.26
CA GLU A 304 -10.35 -27.87 26.06
C GLU A 304 -10.44 -27.22 27.46
N PRO A 305 -11.60 -27.25 28.14
CA PRO A 305 -11.82 -26.54 29.40
C PRO A 305 -10.80 -26.86 30.52
N ASP A 306 -10.23 -28.06 30.51
CA ASP A 306 -9.29 -28.56 31.51
C ASP A 306 -7.81 -28.41 31.10
N GLU A 307 -7.54 -27.91 29.89
CA GLU A 307 -6.19 -27.73 29.38
C GLU A 307 -5.65 -26.32 29.67
N LYS A 308 -4.33 -26.23 29.85
CA LYS A 308 -3.68 -24.92 30.03
C LYS A 308 -3.78 -24.10 28.73
N PRO A 309 -4.16 -22.81 28.80
CA PRO A 309 -4.22 -21.95 27.63
C PRO A 309 -2.88 -21.93 26.89
N VAL A 310 -2.92 -22.21 25.58
CA VAL A 310 -1.75 -22.13 24.72
C VAL A 310 -1.72 -20.75 24.06
N VAL A 311 -0.62 -20.01 24.28
CA VAL A 311 -0.39 -18.70 23.68
C VAL A 311 0.78 -18.79 22.71
N LEU A 312 0.52 -18.51 21.44
CA LEU A 312 1.52 -18.52 20.37
C LEU A 312 2.06 -17.10 20.11
N PRO A 313 3.28 -16.96 19.56
CA PRO A 313 3.77 -15.65 19.12
C PRO A 313 2.90 -15.03 18.02
N GLY A 314 2.48 -13.78 18.24
CA GLY A 314 1.68 -12.99 17.32
C GLY A 314 0.85 -11.93 18.05
N TYR A 315 -0.19 -11.46 17.39
CA TYR A 315 -1.14 -10.46 17.90
C TYR A 315 -2.55 -11.00 17.72
N HIS A 316 -3.40 -10.86 18.72
CA HIS A 316 -4.76 -11.37 18.68
C HIS A 316 -5.71 -10.30 19.18
N LEU A 317 -6.56 -9.81 18.28
CA LEU A 317 -7.60 -8.85 18.60
C LEU A 317 -8.85 -9.60 19.06
N GLN A 318 -9.17 -9.47 20.34
CA GLN A 318 -10.35 -10.10 20.93
C GLN A 318 -11.63 -9.29 20.61
N PRO A 319 -12.82 -9.92 20.66
CA PRO A 319 -14.08 -9.24 20.40
C PRO A 319 -14.31 -7.96 21.22
N GLU A 320 -13.84 -7.92 22.47
CA GLU A 320 -13.97 -6.77 23.37
C GLU A 320 -13.14 -5.56 22.89
N GLU A 321 -12.16 -5.80 22.03
CA GLU A 321 -11.26 -4.79 21.49
C GLU A 321 -11.72 -4.27 20.11
N HIS A 322 -12.73 -4.89 19.49
CA HIS A 322 -13.19 -4.54 18.15
C HIS A 322 -13.59 -3.07 18.02
N GLY A 323 -14.35 -2.54 18.99
CA GLY A 323 -14.76 -1.13 19.01
C GLY A 323 -13.58 -0.16 19.02
N TRP A 324 -12.57 -0.45 19.85
CA TRP A 324 -11.35 0.33 19.92
C TRP A 324 -10.55 0.22 18.63
N PHE A 325 -10.36 -1.00 18.10
CA PHE A 325 -9.56 -1.20 16.90
C PHE A 325 -10.21 -0.65 15.64
N GLY A 326 -11.54 -0.68 15.53
CA GLY A 326 -12.27 0.01 14.45
C GLY A 326 -11.98 1.51 14.44
N ARG A 327 -11.95 2.15 15.62
CA ARG A 327 -11.50 3.54 15.75
C ARG A 327 -10.03 3.72 15.36
N VAL A 328 -9.15 2.81 15.78
CA VAL A 328 -7.73 2.82 15.40
C VAL A 328 -7.57 2.79 13.87
N LEU A 329 -8.28 1.92 13.17
CA LEU A 329 -8.21 1.82 11.71
C LEU A 329 -8.70 3.11 11.04
N ALA A 330 -9.87 3.62 11.44
CA ALA A 330 -10.45 4.83 10.88
C ALA A 330 -9.52 6.05 11.06
N GLN A 331 -8.96 6.20 12.26
CA GLN A 331 -8.06 7.31 12.58
C GLN A 331 -6.69 7.12 11.92
N ALA A 332 -6.15 5.91 11.82
CA ALA A 332 -4.91 5.65 11.09
C ALA A 332 -5.04 5.91 9.58
N ASP A 333 -6.21 5.60 8.99
CA ASP A 333 -6.51 5.97 7.61
C ASP A 333 -6.56 7.50 7.43
N ALA A 334 -7.31 8.20 8.30
CA ALA A 334 -7.37 9.65 8.33
C ALA A 334 -5.98 10.31 8.50
N ALA A 335 -5.13 9.78 9.39
CA ALA A 335 -3.75 10.21 9.54
C ALA A 335 -2.98 10.10 8.22
N GLY A 336 -3.14 8.97 7.52
CA GLY A 336 -2.49 8.74 6.24
C GLY A 336 -2.97 9.70 5.15
N LEU A 337 -4.27 9.99 5.08
CA LEU A 337 -4.84 10.96 4.14
C LEU A 337 -4.27 12.36 4.40
N MET A 338 -4.26 12.80 5.66
CA MET A 338 -3.69 14.10 6.01
C MET A 338 -2.19 14.18 5.73
N ALA A 339 -1.44 13.11 5.99
CA ALA A 339 -0.02 13.05 5.68
C ALA A 339 0.21 13.14 4.16
N PHE A 340 -0.63 12.50 3.36
CA PHE A 340 -0.57 12.56 1.89
C PHE A 340 -0.85 13.94 1.30
N THR A 341 -1.56 14.80 2.04
CA THR A 341 -1.71 16.22 1.67
C THR A 341 -0.55 17.09 2.14
N GLY A 342 0.43 16.52 2.85
CA GLY A 342 1.58 17.25 3.39
C GLY A 342 1.38 17.83 4.78
N GLY A 343 0.25 17.51 5.43
CA GLY A 343 -0.12 18.10 6.72
C GLY A 343 0.58 17.48 7.91
N GLY A 344 1.47 18.22 8.57
CA GLY A 344 2.08 17.81 9.85
C GLY A 344 1.05 17.77 10.98
N GLU A 345 0.71 18.93 11.53
CA GLU A 345 -0.20 19.06 12.68
C GLU A 345 -1.57 18.38 12.46
N PRO A 346 -2.23 18.47 11.29
CA PRO A 346 -3.47 17.75 11.06
C PRO A 346 -3.31 16.23 11.10
N THR A 347 -2.17 15.68 10.67
CA THR A 347 -1.87 14.25 10.81
C THR A 347 -1.69 13.86 12.28
N ALA A 348 -1.02 14.70 13.08
CA ALA A 348 -0.74 14.41 14.49
C ALA A 348 -2.02 14.20 15.31
N ARG A 349 -3.14 14.84 14.94
CA ARG A 349 -4.44 14.69 15.61
C ARG A 349 -4.90 13.24 15.72
N TYR A 350 -4.59 12.45 14.70
CA TYR A 350 -5.11 11.11 14.51
C TYR A 350 -4.21 10.01 15.09
N LEU A 351 -3.05 10.38 15.64
CA LEU A 351 -2.04 9.43 16.09
C LEU A 351 -1.83 9.51 17.61
N THR A 352 -1.59 8.36 18.23
CA THR A 352 -1.09 8.29 19.61
C THR A 352 0.42 8.56 19.69
N LYS A 353 0.94 8.70 20.92
CA LYS A 353 2.39 8.85 21.14
C LYS A 353 3.17 7.65 20.61
N ARG A 354 2.68 6.42 20.82
CA ARG A 354 3.32 5.18 20.31
C ARG A 354 3.29 5.08 18.79
N GLN A 355 2.26 5.63 18.17
CA GLN A 355 2.14 5.73 16.71
C GLN A 355 3.02 6.83 16.10
N GLY A 356 3.74 7.60 16.93
CA GLY A 356 4.70 8.60 16.45
C GLY A 356 4.13 10.00 16.30
N LYS A 357 3.02 10.34 16.98
CA LYS A 357 2.40 11.68 16.97
C LYS A 357 3.39 12.85 16.97
N ARG A 358 4.41 12.78 17.84
CA ARG A 358 5.41 13.85 18.02
C ARG A 358 6.18 14.21 16.74
N HIS A 359 6.33 13.27 15.81
CA HIS A 359 6.98 13.52 14.53
C HIS A 359 6.20 14.51 13.65
N PHE A 360 4.91 14.63 13.89
CA PHE A 360 3.99 15.49 13.15
C PHE A 360 3.63 16.78 13.92
N GLU A 361 3.86 16.83 15.24
CA GLU A 361 3.68 18.04 16.07
C GLU A 361 4.84 19.04 15.95
N THR A 362 6.04 18.58 15.58
CA THR A 362 7.24 19.43 15.59
C THR A 362 7.37 20.17 14.26
N PHE A 363 7.25 21.50 14.28
CA PHE A 363 7.34 22.40 13.13
C PHE A 363 8.42 22.00 12.11
N THR A 364 7.97 21.68 10.91
CA THR A 364 8.75 21.60 9.68
C THR A 364 9.37 22.98 9.40
N HIS A 365 10.70 23.10 9.48
CA HIS A 365 11.41 24.36 9.21
C HIS A 365 11.04 24.90 7.81
N ALA A 366 10.94 26.23 7.66
CA ALA A 366 10.53 26.92 6.43
C ALA A 366 11.40 26.67 5.17
N GLY A 367 12.46 25.86 5.26
CA GLY A 367 13.26 25.38 4.12
C GLY A 367 13.21 23.86 3.88
N THR A 368 12.53 23.11 4.75
CA THR A 368 12.39 21.64 4.69
C THR A 368 10.94 21.20 4.87
N GLY A 369 10.02 22.15 5.04
CA GLY A 369 8.63 21.92 5.32
C GLY A 369 7.79 21.72 4.07
N ILE A 370 7.04 20.63 4.06
CA ILE A 370 5.87 20.50 3.21
C ILE A 370 4.84 21.49 3.75
N VAL A 371 4.46 22.50 2.97
CA VAL A 371 3.42 23.45 3.35
C VAL A 371 2.12 22.96 2.74
N GLN A 372 1.17 22.62 3.60
CA GLN A 372 -0.17 22.20 3.23
C GLN A 372 -1.04 23.45 3.07
N ASP A 373 -0.90 24.13 1.94
CA ASP A 373 -1.64 25.36 1.61
C ASP A 373 -1.90 25.53 0.10
N VAL A 374 -1.57 24.52 -0.71
CA VAL A 374 -1.73 24.59 -2.16
C VAL A 374 -3.10 24.05 -2.55
N THR A 375 -3.87 24.89 -3.24
CA THR A 375 -5.15 24.50 -3.83
C THR A 375 -5.02 24.44 -5.35
N HIS A 376 -5.47 23.33 -5.94
CA HIS A 376 -5.53 23.15 -7.39
C HIS A 376 -6.88 22.61 -7.83
N THR A 377 -7.36 23.09 -8.98
CA THR A 377 -8.53 22.52 -9.65
C THR A 377 -8.06 21.48 -10.66
N ILE A 378 -8.47 20.22 -10.47
CA ILE A 378 -8.15 19.08 -11.32
C ILE A 378 -9.47 18.41 -11.70
N HIS A 379 -9.69 18.15 -12.99
CA HIS A 379 -10.95 17.63 -13.54
C HIS A 379 -12.18 18.42 -13.07
N GLY A 380 -12.00 19.73 -12.89
CA GLY A 380 -13.06 20.64 -12.43
C GLY A 380 -13.39 20.58 -10.94
N LYS A 381 -12.70 19.76 -10.14
CA LYS A 381 -12.85 19.68 -8.68
C LYS A 381 -11.65 20.31 -7.97
N ASN A 382 -11.89 20.90 -6.80
CA ASN A 382 -10.82 21.50 -6.00
C ASN A 382 -10.19 20.47 -5.07
N PHE A 383 -8.87 20.56 -4.95
CA PHE A 383 -8.06 19.71 -4.10
C PHE A 383 -7.10 20.56 -3.28
N VAL A 384 -6.95 20.21 -2.01
CA VAL A 384 -6.02 20.83 -1.07
C VAL A 384 -4.89 19.86 -0.77
N GLY A 385 -3.66 20.36 -0.79
CA GLY A 385 -2.49 19.59 -0.38
C GLY A 385 -1.18 20.32 -0.59
N THR A 386 -0.22 19.61 -1.16
CA THR A 386 1.14 20.10 -1.35
C THR A 386 1.63 19.85 -2.76
N ASP A 387 2.55 20.70 -3.21
CA ASP A 387 3.30 20.48 -4.43
C ASP A 387 4.78 20.19 -4.17
N HIS A 388 5.47 19.71 -5.21
CA HIS A 388 6.91 19.60 -5.23
C HIS A 388 7.46 19.77 -6.64
N VAL A 389 8.47 20.63 -6.75
CA VAL A 389 9.10 20.95 -8.03
C VAL A 389 10.45 20.25 -8.14
N PHE A 390 10.61 19.41 -9.16
CA PHE A 390 11.84 18.67 -9.43
C PHE A 390 12.15 18.63 -10.92
N ARG A 391 13.24 17.96 -11.29
CA ARG A 391 13.62 17.73 -12.69
C ARG A 391 13.41 16.28 -13.08
N LEU A 392 12.63 16.07 -14.13
CA LEU A 392 12.40 14.78 -14.77
C LEU A 392 13.04 14.83 -16.16
N ASN A 393 14.09 14.06 -16.42
CA ASN A 393 14.90 14.15 -17.65
C ASN A 393 15.33 15.60 -18.01
N GLY A 394 15.70 16.39 -17.01
CA GLY A 394 16.10 17.79 -17.18
C GLY A 394 14.94 18.77 -17.40
N ILE A 395 13.69 18.30 -17.52
CA ILE A 395 12.50 19.14 -17.58
C ILE A 395 12.05 19.46 -16.16
N ARG A 396 11.81 20.75 -15.88
CA ARG A 396 11.20 21.19 -14.63
C ARG A 396 9.72 20.80 -14.61
N VAL A 397 9.34 19.99 -13.63
CA VAL A 397 7.98 19.49 -13.43
C VAL A 397 7.53 19.81 -12.01
N GLU A 398 6.23 19.88 -11.82
CA GLU A 398 5.57 20.06 -10.53
C GLU A 398 4.66 18.87 -10.29
N ALA A 399 4.95 18.11 -9.24
CA ALA A 399 4.06 17.11 -8.69
C ALA A 399 3.13 17.76 -7.68
N PHE A 400 1.90 17.28 -7.59
CA PHE A 400 0.91 17.68 -6.61
C PHE A 400 0.30 16.42 -6.00
N SER A 401 0.10 16.44 -4.69
CA SER A 401 -0.64 15.41 -3.94
C SER A 401 -1.62 16.10 -3.01
N GLY A 402 -2.86 15.65 -3.00
CA GLY A 402 -3.91 16.30 -2.24
C GLY A 402 -5.14 15.43 -2.01
N LEU A 403 -6.11 16.04 -1.35
CA LEU A 403 -7.42 15.48 -1.05
C LEU A 403 -8.49 16.47 -1.52
N ALA A 404 -9.64 15.97 -1.98
CA ALA A 404 -10.76 16.83 -2.37
C ALA A 404 -11.12 17.79 -1.23
N GLU A 405 -11.31 19.07 -1.56
CA GLU A 405 -11.44 20.16 -0.58
C GLU A 405 -12.49 19.86 0.50
N ASP A 406 -13.69 19.43 0.13
CA ASP A 406 -14.76 19.12 1.08
C ASP A 406 -14.37 17.98 2.05
N LEU A 407 -13.76 16.91 1.51
CA LEU A 407 -13.30 15.76 2.30
C LEU A 407 -12.13 16.13 3.21
N PHE A 408 -11.25 17.01 2.73
CA PHE A 408 -10.15 17.56 3.50
C PHE A 408 -10.64 18.34 4.71
N GLU A 409 -11.65 19.18 4.55
CA GLU A 409 -12.19 20.00 5.64
C GLU A 409 -12.76 19.16 6.78
N HIS A 410 -13.40 18.02 6.47
CA HIS A 410 -13.81 17.05 7.50
C HIS A 410 -12.65 16.53 8.32
N LEU A 411 -11.56 16.12 7.66
CA LEU A 411 -10.37 15.61 8.32
C LEU A 411 -9.51 16.72 8.96
N ARG A 412 -9.57 17.95 8.48
CA ARG A 412 -8.96 19.09 9.18
C ARG A 412 -9.64 19.32 10.53
N GLU A 413 -10.95 19.08 10.60
CA GLU A 413 -11.78 19.34 11.76
C GLU A 413 -11.98 18.13 12.68
N GLY A 414 -11.45 16.96 12.34
CA GLY A 414 -11.53 15.75 13.18
C GLY A 414 -12.80 14.92 12.98
N ARG A 415 -13.60 15.21 11.93
CA ARG A 415 -14.84 14.50 11.60
C ARG A 415 -14.57 13.30 10.70
N VAL A 416 -14.01 12.25 11.27
CA VAL A 416 -13.68 11.00 10.55
C VAL A 416 -14.93 10.31 10.01
N GLU A 417 -16.02 10.29 10.79
CA GLU A 417 -17.27 9.67 10.36
C GLU A 417 -17.89 10.37 9.16
N GLN A 418 -17.92 11.70 9.20
CA GLN A 418 -18.45 12.51 8.09
C GLN A 418 -17.60 12.32 6.84
N TYR A 419 -16.27 12.37 6.97
CA TYR A 419 -15.36 12.04 5.87
C TYR A 419 -15.68 10.68 5.24
N ARG A 420 -15.80 9.62 6.07
CA ARG A 420 -16.08 8.26 5.57
C ARG A 420 -17.41 8.17 4.84
N GLN A 421 -18.45 8.80 5.36
CA GLN A 421 -19.78 8.80 4.71
C GLN A 421 -19.77 9.54 3.38
N GLU A 422 -19.14 10.70 3.31
CA GLU A 422 -19.08 11.50 2.09
C GLU A 422 -18.15 10.89 1.04
N ALA A 423 -16.96 10.41 1.43
CA ALA A 423 -16.06 9.69 0.53
C ALA A 423 -16.75 8.44 -0.05
N HIS A 424 -17.49 7.71 0.77
CA HIS A 424 -18.28 6.57 0.32
C HIS A 424 -19.35 6.97 -0.71
N THR A 425 -20.05 8.09 -0.48
CA THR A 425 -21.08 8.61 -1.40
C THR A 425 -20.45 9.05 -2.72
N LEU A 426 -19.26 9.65 -2.68
CA LEU A 426 -18.55 10.17 -3.85
C LEU A 426 -17.74 9.12 -4.62
N ARG A 427 -17.60 7.89 -4.11
CA ARG A 427 -16.66 6.87 -4.61
C ARG A 427 -16.75 6.59 -6.12
N ASP A 428 -17.94 6.66 -6.69
CA ASP A 428 -18.22 6.40 -8.11
C ASP A 428 -18.29 7.69 -8.96
N SER A 429 -18.06 8.86 -8.36
CA SER A 429 -18.20 10.19 -8.99
C SER A 429 -16.89 10.79 -9.49
N TRP A 430 -15.78 10.08 -9.32
CA TRP A 430 -14.45 10.57 -9.70
C TRP A 430 -14.17 10.28 -11.18
N ASP A 431 -13.57 11.25 -11.86
CA ASP A 431 -13.17 11.08 -13.26
C ASP A 431 -12.05 10.04 -13.36
N ALA A 432 -12.21 9.09 -14.27
CA ALA A 432 -11.23 8.03 -14.52
C ALA A 432 -10.23 8.40 -15.63
N ASP A 433 -10.35 9.57 -16.28
CA ASP A 433 -9.39 10.03 -17.27
C ASP A 433 -8.01 10.25 -16.61
N PRO A 434 -6.97 9.49 -17.01
CA PRO A 434 -5.64 9.62 -16.45
C PRO A 434 -4.92 10.91 -16.89
N TRP A 435 -5.58 11.79 -17.65
CA TRP A 435 -5.02 13.04 -18.14
C TRP A 435 -6.00 14.22 -18.02
N ASP A 436 -5.61 15.28 -17.31
CA ASP A 436 -6.38 16.53 -17.29
C ASP A 436 -5.81 17.53 -18.32
N ALA A 437 -6.67 17.99 -19.24
CA ALA A 437 -6.31 18.94 -20.30
C ALA A 437 -5.98 20.36 -19.79
N LYS A 438 -6.61 20.81 -18.70
CA LYS A 438 -6.33 22.10 -18.04
C LYS A 438 -5.04 22.02 -17.23
N TRP A 439 -4.85 20.94 -16.48
CA TRP A 439 -3.60 20.66 -15.75
C TRP A 439 -2.42 20.40 -16.69
N ARG A 440 -2.70 19.79 -17.85
CA ARG A 440 -1.77 19.39 -18.92
C ARG A 440 -0.77 18.33 -18.49
N GLY A 441 -1.26 17.28 -17.83
CA GLY A 441 -0.40 16.20 -17.35
C GLY A 441 -1.17 15.01 -16.80
N PRO A 442 -0.45 13.94 -16.41
CA PRO A 442 -1.05 12.77 -15.79
C PRO A 442 -1.71 13.14 -14.46
N VAL A 443 -2.86 12.52 -14.22
CA VAL A 443 -3.67 12.64 -13.01
C VAL A 443 -4.09 11.23 -12.60
N SER A 444 -4.07 10.95 -11.30
CA SER A 444 -4.64 9.75 -10.72
C SER A 444 -5.55 10.19 -9.57
N LEU A 445 -6.82 9.77 -9.65
CA LEU A 445 -7.84 10.00 -8.62
C LEU A 445 -8.25 8.67 -8.02
N HIS A 446 -8.28 8.58 -6.70
CA HIS A 446 -8.74 7.39 -5.98
C HIS A 446 -10.12 7.61 -5.35
N PRO A 447 -10.88 6.52 -5.08
CA PRO A 447 -12.22 6.62 -4.49
C PRO A 447 -12.28 7.28 -3.10
N ASP A 448 -11.16 7.28 -2.37
CA ASP A 448 -11.00 7.95 -1.07
C ASP A 448 -10.88 9.49 -1.20
N GLY A 449 -10.94 10.01 -2.42
CA GLY A 449 -10.87 11.43 -2.75
C GLY A 449 -9.46 11.98 -2.92
N THR A 450 -8.43 11.13 -2.84
CA THR A 450 -7.04 11.56 -3.04
C THR A 450 -6.72 11.77 -4.52
N VAL A 451 -5.85 12.74 -4.77
CA VAL A 451 -5.31 13.05 -6.10
C VAL A 451 -3.80 13.04 -6.06
N MET A 452 -3.19 12.48 -7.11
CA MET A 452 -1.79 12.72 -7.45
C MET A 452 -1.72 13.21 -8.88
N ALA A 453 -1.00 14.30 -9.13
CA ALA A 453 -0.91 14.92 -10.45
C ALA A 453 0.50 15.43 -10.75
N LEU A 454 0.88 15.46 -12.02
CA LEU A 454 2.20 15.97 -12.44
C LEU A 454 2.04 16.85 -13.67
N ARG A 455 2.63 18.04 -13.68
CA ARG A 455 2.64 18.90 -14.88
C ARG A 455 4.03 19.43 -15.18
N ARG A 456 4.22 19.84 -16.43
CA ARG A 456 5.40 20.58 -16.83
C ARG A 456 5.29 22.04 -16.42
N LEU A 457 6.31 22.55 -15.75
CA LEU A 457 6.45 23.99 -15.52
C LEU A 457 7.10 24.63 -16.75
N ARG A 458 6.48 25.70 -17.26
CA ARG A 458 7.10 26.53 -18.28
C ARG A 458 8.21 27.36 -17.61
N LEU A 459 9.37 27.45 -18.25
CA LEU A 459 10.34 28.49 -17.91
C LEU A 459 9.64 29.81 -18.21
N ARG A 460 9.50 30.67 -17.19
CA ARG A 460 9.13 32.07 -17.39
C ARG A 460 10.30 32.81 -18.02
#